data_AF-A0A2D5ZMR0-F1
#
_entry.id   AF-A0A2D5ZMR0-F1
#
_cell.length_a   1.000
_cell.length_b   1.000
_cell.length_c   1.000
_cell.angle_alpha   90.00
_cell.angle_beta   90.00
_cell.angle_gamma   90.00
#
_symmetry.space_group_name_H-M   'P 1'
#
loop_
_entity.id
_entity.type
_entity.pdbx_description
1 polymer ?
#
loop_
_entity_poly.entity_id
_entity_poly.type
_entity_poly.pdbx_seq_one_letter_code
_entity_poly.pdbx_strand_id
1 'polypeptide(L)'
;MTSYSYADPERSHPGSELRGCGAVEGLPGGRERNSTSHPSPRTKNRKREAHSTGAGTICLTKKRGSTTLYRLADSRLPPPREPGSGESTASEGRLDATGVGCRWRPARMATPRIISLEPSCTDLVFSLGREQWLCGVTAYCRKIPEIGDRVVDLELPSMGGLNYPRYEMMEKIRPDLVLTAAHCSQQMMCELVSRHFNVVSLNPVTWDDILRNISMLGWLLDAKETAEELVKRFQTDVRRCQRKARELPARPSLYVETQLKPVAFAPEWVRQMCEFVGGMDPFAEQRGDSDASRIVDIADLQRRDPDAIILSWIAADGDHDWEKVFDRPGWDDLRAVREERIYDVDARNLLYPGTVLLDGLDELSRIVGEISTAVADEELF
;
A
#
# COMPACT_ATOMS: atom_id res chain seq x y z
N MET A 1 -11.11 17.70 -8.20
CA MET A 1 -9.81 17.12 -7.78
C MET A 1 -9.76 17.18 -6.27
N THR A 2 -10.01 16.05 -5.62
CA THR A 2 -10.00 15.94 -4.16
C THR A 2 -8.57 15.66 -3.74
N SER A 3 -7.94 16.57 -3.01
CA SER A 3 -6.60 16.38 -2.45
C SER A 3 -6.64 15.30 -1.36
N TYR A 4 -5.82 14.25 -1.52
CA TYR A 4 -5.71 13.16 -0.56
C TYR A 4 -4.95 13.61 0.69
N SER A 5 -5.55 13.48 1.88
CA SER A 5 -4.98 13.94 3.14
C SER A 5 -4.37 12.79 3.96
N TYR A 6 -3.10 12.47 3.73
CA TYR A 6 -2.21 11.82 4.68
C TYR A 6 -1.92 12.75 5.88
N ALA A 7 -2.07 12.22 7.09
CA ALA A 7 -1.69 12.89 8.33
C ALA A 7 -0.17 12.76 8.58
N ASP A 8 0.46 13.84 9.04
CA ASP A 8 1.89 13.87 9.40
C ASP A 8 2.13 13.06 10.69
N PRO A 9 2.83 11.90 10.63
CA PRO A 9 3.06 11.05 11.81
C PRO A 9 3.95 11.71 12.87
N GLU A 10 4.61 12.84 12.58
CA GLU A 10 5.44 13.57 13.54
C GLU A 10 4.71 14.74 14.22
N ARG A 11 3.47 15.07 13.84
CA ARG A 11 2.65 16.08 14.52
C ARG A 11 1.92 15.51 15.75
N SER A 12 2.67 15.33 16.83
CA SER A 12 2.09 15.29 18.17
C SER A 12 1.91 16.72 18.69
N HIS A 13 0.67 17.15 18.93
CA HIS A 13 0.38 18.45 19.54
C HIS A 13 0.79 18.45 21.04
N PRO A 14 1.62 19.40 21.52
CA PRO A 14 1.73 19.65 22.95
C PRO A 14 0.56 20.55 23.38
N GLY A 15 -0.29 20.02 24.24
CA GLY A 15 -1.34 20.80 24.91
C GLY A 15 -0.72 21.89 25.78
N SER A 16 -1.11 23.14 25.54
CA SER A 16 -0.86 24.25 26.45
C SER A 16 -2.13 24.51 27.25
N GLU A 17 -2.08 24.16 28.54
CA GLU A 17 -3.08 24.55 29.53
C GLU A 17 -2.98 26.06 29.79
N LEU A 18 -4.04 26.80 29.45
CA LEU A 18 -4.26 28.15 29.95
C LEU A 18 -4.99 28.08 31.29
N ARG A 19 -4.33 28.65 32.29
CA ARG A 19 -4.81 28.86 33.66
C ARG A 19 -6.10 29.67 33.67
N GLY A 20 -7.10 29.19 34.41
CA GLY A 20 -8.25 29.96 34.87
C GLY A 20 -8.40 29.81 36.37
N CYS A 21 -8.03 30.85 37.13
CA CYS A 21 -8.32 30.97 38.56
C CYS A 21 -9.83 31.10 38.79
N GLY A 22 -10.35 30.35 39.76
CA GLY A 22 -11.69 30.52 40.31
C GLY A 22 -11.77 29.88 41.69
N ALA A 23 -11.67 30.71 42.72
CA ALA A 23 -11.82 30.34 44.12
C ALA A 23 -13.29 30.23 44.50
N VAL A 24 -13.66 29.23 45.32
CA VAL A 24 -14.74 29.36 46.33
C VAL A 24 -14.43 28.43 47.52
N GLU A 25 -14.49 29.00 48.72
CA GLU A 25 -14.35 28.39 50.05
C GLU A 25 -15.63 27.67 50.53
N GLY A 26 -15.51 26.76 51.51
CA GLY A 26 -16.65 26.31 52.33
C GLY A 26 -16.49 24.96 53.04
N LEU A 27 -16.07 24.99 54.31
CA LEU A 27 -15.94 23.91 55.30
C LEU A 27 -17.34 23.46 55.88
N PRO A 28 -17.45 22.64 56.97
CA PRO A 28 -17.19 21.19 57.09
C PRO A 28 -18.32 20.42 57.85
N GLY A 29 -18.20 19.09 57.96
CA GLY A 29 -18.63 18.35 59.16
C GLY A 29 -19.64 17.19 58.98
N GLY A 30 -19.38 16.08 59.69
CA GLY A 30 -20.40 15.07 60.02
C GLY A 30 -19.94 13.60 60.00
N ARG A 31 -19.69 13.01 61.19
CA ARG A 31 -19.51 11.56 61.44
C ARG A 31 -20.83 10.79 61.26
N GLU A 32 -20.80 9.53 60.82
CA GLU A 32 -21.05 8.32 61.65
C GLU A 32 -21.13 6.99 60.84
N ARG A 33 -21.20 5.88 61.58
CA ARG A 33 -20.75 4.49 61.31
C ARG A 33 -21.77 3.57 60.60
N ASN A 34 -21.22 2.41 60.15
CA ASN A 34 -21.83 1.06 59.95
C ASN A 34 -22.78 0.90 58.74
N SER A 35 -22.84 -0.21 57.98
CA SER A 35 -22.32 -1.58 58.09
C SER A 35 -22.53 -2.33 56.75
N THR A 36 -21.64 -3.29 56.45
CA THR A 36 -21.84 -4.54 55.67
C THR A 36 -22.56 -4.55 54.31
N SER A 37 -21.84 -4.89 53.22
CA SER A 37 -21.94 -6.18 52.51
C SER A 37 -21.34 -6.17 51.09
N HIS A 38 -20.64 -7.28 50.78
CA HIS A 38 -20.24 -7.86 49.50
C HIS A 38 -19.16 -7.23 48.57
N PRO A 39 -18.25 -8.08 48.03
CA PRO A 39 -17.13 -7.64 47.19
C PRO A 39 -17.52 -7.62 45.70
N SER A 40 -17.12 -6.56 45.00
CA SER A 40 -17.04 -6.52 43.54
C SER A 40 -15.58 -6.32 43.12
N PRO A 41 -15.02 -7.15 42.21
CA PRO A 41 -13.62 -7.02 41.81
C PRO A 41 -13.44 -5.89 40.79
N ARG A 42 -12.48 -5.01 41.11
CA ARG A 42 -11.92 -3.98 40.23
C ARG A 42 -11.41 -4.60 38.92
N THR A 43 -11.98 -4.15 37.82
CA THR A 43 -11.43 -4.26 36.46
C THR A 43 -10.11 -3.49 36.37
N LYS A 44 -8.99 -4.21 36.24
CA LYS A 44 -7.74 -3.65 35.72
C LYS A 44 -7.78 -3.76 34.20
N ASN A 45 -8.04 -2.64 33.52
CA ASN A 45 -7.80 -2.48 32.09
C ASN A 45 -6.29 -2.58 31.84
N ARG A 46 -5.81 -3.77 31.44
CA ARG A 46 -4.55 -3.91 30.71
C ARG A 46 -4.87 -3.75 29.23
N LYS A 47 -4.56 -2.58 28.66
CA LYS A 47 -4.35 -2.44 27.21
C LYS A 47 -3.29 -3.49 26.83
N ARG A 48 -3.66 -4.46 26.00
CA ARG A 48 -2.70 -5.32 25.31
C ARG A 48 -2.31 -4.57 24.04
N GLU A 49 -1.06 -4.16 23.98
CA GLU A 49 -0.41 -3.75 22.74
C GLU A 49 -0.33 -4.98 21.84
N ALA A 50 -0.97 -4.89 20.67
CA ALA A 50 -0.78 -5.86 19.59
C ALA A 50 0.39 -5.34 18.74
N HIS A 51 1.56 -5.93 18.90
CA HIS A 51 2.66 -5.74 17.96
C HIS A 51 2.37 -6.59 16.71
N SER A 52 2.13 -5.95 15.57
CA SER A 52 2.01 -6.60 14.27
C SER A 52 3.40 -6.84 13.69
N THR A 53 3.92 -8.04 13.86
CA THR A 53 5.06 -8.56 13.10
C THR A 53 4.58 -9.77 12.30
N GLY A 54 4.58 -9.66 10.98
CA GLY A 54 4.33 -10.75 10.03
C GLY A 54 3.15 -10.48 9.09
N ALA A 55 3.46 -10.33 7.80
CA ALA A 55 2.49 -10.37 6.71
C ALA A 55 1.73 -11.71 6.75
N GLY A 56 0.42 -11.64 6.91
CA GLY A 56 -0.46 -12.79 6.92
C GLY A 56 -1.88 -12.31 6.73
N THR A 57 -2.55 -12.83 5.71
CA THR A 57 -3.92 -12.44 5.35
C THR A 57 -4.87 -12.74 6.51
N ILE A 58 -5.69 -11.74 6.84
CA ILE A 58 -6.70 -11.83 7.89
C ILE A 58 -8.07 -11.97 7.23
N CYS A 59 -8.82 -13.01 7.59
CA CYS A 59 -10.24 -13.11 7.25
C CYS A 59 -11.07 -12.45 8.36
N LEU A 60 -11.96 -11.53 7.99
CA LEU A 60 -12.80 -10.77 8.93
C LEU A 60 -14.22 -11.37 8.96
N THR A 61 -14.62 -11.95 10.09
CA THR A 61 -16.00 -12.45 10.28
C THR A 61 -16.62 -11.93 11.58
N LYS A 62 -17.91 -11.58 11.52
CA LYS A 62 -18.71 -11.12 12.67
C LYS A 62 -19.80 -12.13 12.98
N LYS A 63 -19.53 -13.09 13.87
CA LYS A 63 -20.59 -13.93 14.47
C LYS A 63 -21.16 -13.24 15.69
N ARG A 64 -22.49 -13.01 15.70
CA ARG A 64 -23.33 -12.45 16.79
C ARG A 64 -22.53 -12.02 18.03
N GLY A 65 -21.94 -10.82 17.97
CA GLY A 65 -21.33 -10.14 19.11
C GLY A 65 -19.83 -10.36 19.35
N SER A 66 -19.08 -11.09 18.50
CA SER A 66 -17.61 -11.15 18.59
C SER A 66 -16.92 -11.27 17.22
N THR A 67 -15.98 -10.37 16.95
CA THR A 67 -15.02 -10.45 15.83
C THR A 67 -13.94 -11.47 16.16
N THR A 68 -13.72 -12.48 15.31
CA THR A 68 -12.63 -13.46 15.47
C THR A 68 -11.71 -13.43 14.26
N LEU A 69 -10.42 -13.16 14.50
CA LEU A 69 -9.36 -13.12 13.48
C LEU A 69 -8.76 -14.52 13.32
N TYR A 70 -8.80 -15.08 12.11
CA TYR A 70 -8.12 -16.35 11.78
C TYR A 70 -6.81 -16.10 11.03
N ARG A 71 -5.75 -16.84 11.38
CA ARG A 71 -4.43 -16.81 10.73
C ARG A 71 -4.25 -18.07 9.88
N LEU A 72 -3.98 -17.91 8.57
CA LEU A 72 -3.67 -19.02 7.66
C LEU A 72 -2.21 -19.47 7.86
N ALA A 73 -1.98 -20.79 7.87
CA ALA A 73 -0.68 -21.39 8.16
C ALA A 73 0.09 -21.77 6.89
N ASP A 74 1.40 -21.47 6.88
CA ASP A 74 2.36 -21.73 5.81
C ASP A 74 2.46 -23.21 5.41
N SER A 75 2.41 -23.50 4.10
CA SER A 75 2.85 -24.78 3.53
C SER A 75 3.93 -24.54 2.48
N ARG A 76 5.15 -25.02 2.77
CA ARG A 76 6.34 -24.85 1.92
C ARG A 76 6.40 -25.94 0.85
N LEU A 77 6.63 -25.56 -0.40
CA LEU A 77 7.01 -26.46 -1.49
C LEU A 77 8.48 -26.25 -1.90
N PRO A 78 9.19 -27.29 -2.37
CA PRO A 78 10.63 -27.29 -2.60
C PRO A 78 11.04 -26.61 -3.93
N PRO A 79 12.32 -26.20 -4.07
CA PRO A 79 12.78 -25.40 -5.22
C PRO A 79 13.01 -26.22 -6.49
N PRO A 80 12.76 -25.65 -7.69
CA PRO A 80 13.16 -26.26 -8.96
C PRO A 80 14.60 -25.85 -9.38
N ARG A 81 15.23 -26.74 -10.16
CA ARG A 81 16.61 -26.64 -10.67
C ARG A 81 16.74 -25.78 -11.94
N GLU A 82 17.87 -25.11 -12.09
CA GLU A 82 18.26 -24.25 -13.23
C GLU A 82 18.46 -25.00 -14.55
N PRO A 83 18.36 -24.29 -15.68
CA PRO A 83 19.58 -24.10 -16.49
C PRO A 83 19.68 -22.78 -17.27
N GLY A 84 20.92 -22.35 -17.50
CA GLY A 84 21.44 -22.17 -18.87
C GLY A 84 21.55 -20.75 -19.42
N SER A 85 22.79 -20.23 -19.41
CA SER A 85 23.27 -18.98 -20.00
C SER A 85 23.09 -18.88 -21.53
N GLY A 86 22.67 -17.70 -22.00
CA GLY A 86 22.76 -17.31 -23.42
C GLY A 86 22.71 -15.79 -23.57
N GLU A 87 23.86 -15.21 -23.93
CA GLU A 87 24.07 -13.79 -24.24
C GLU A 87 23.34 -13.38 -25.52
N SER A 88 22.80 -12.15 -25.58
CA SER A 88 22.62 -11.43 -26.84
C SER A 88 22.48 -9.93 -26.60
N THR A 89 23.01 -9.19 -27.57
CA THR A 89 23.55 -7.84 -27.53
C THR A 89 22.50 -6.73 -27.64
N ALA A 90 22.84 -5.59 -27.03
CA ALA A 90 22.06 -4.36 -27.01
C ALA A 90 21.98 -3.68 -28.38
N SER A 91 20.80 -3.18 -28.74
CA SER A 91 20.61 -2.14 -29.75
C SER A 91 19.86 -0.95 -29.16
N GLU A 92 20.36 0.24 -29.48
CA GLU A 92 19.98 1.54 -28.92
C GLU A 92 18.55 1.94 -29.30
N GLY A 93 17.70 2.18 -28.30
CA GLY A 93 16.33 2.67 -28.44
C GLY A 93 16.20 4.15 -28.09
N ARG A 94 15.81 4.93 -29.08
CA ARG A 94 15.56 6.39 -29.09
C ARG A 94 14.28 6.72 -28.31
N LEU A 95 14.37 7.59 -27.29
CA LEU A 95 13.23 8.06 -26.49
C LEU A 95 12.33 9.01 -27.30
N ASP A 96 11.03 8.74 -27.24
CA ASP A 96 9.93 9.47 -27.86
C ASP A 96 9.23 10.44 -26.88
N ALA A 97 8.46 11.35 -27.48
CA ALA A 97 8.13 12.67 -26.97
C ALA A 97 6.95 12.69 -25.99
N THR A 98 7.20 12.84 -24.70
CA THR A 98 6.26 13.42 -23.73
C THR A 98 7.01 14.45 -22.87
N GLY A 99 6.86 15.72 -23.22
CA GLY A 99 7.67 16.81 -22.70
C GLY A 99 7.41 17.14 -21.22
N VAL A 100 8.42 16.89 -20.38
CA VAL A 100 9.07 17.89 -19.53
C VAL A 100 10.57 17.61 -19.65
N GLY A 101 11.36 18.60 -20.08
CA GLY A 101 12.78 18.42 -20.34
C GLY A 101 13.58 18.15 -19.07
N CYS A 102 13.67 16.89 -18.65
CA CYS A 102 14.62 16.46 -17.63
C CYS A 102 16.05 16.62 -18.18
N ARG A 103 16.78 17.65 -17.74
CA ARG A 103 18.23 17.79 -17.95
C ARG A 103 19.05 16.88 -17.03
N TRP A 104 18.47 15.77 -16.58
CA TRP A 104 19.16 14.87 -15.68
C TRP A 104 20.02 13.90 -16.50
N ARG A 105 21.33 13.88 -16.25
CA ARG A 105 22.28 12.92 -16.83
C ARG A 105 23.21 12.40 -15.74
N PRO A 106 23.11 11.11 -15.37
CA PRO A 106 23.89 10.50 -14.28
C PRO A 106 25.37 10.44 -14.65
N ALA A 107 25.66 10.22 -15.94
CA ALA A 107 27.00 9.95 -16.50
C ALA A 107 28.04 11.07 -16.31
N ARG A 108 27.70 12.17 -15.62
CA ARG A 108 28.63 13.27 -15.31
C ARG A 108 28.89 13.50 -13.82
N MET A 109 28.26 12.76 -12.90
CA MET A 109 28.40 12.99 -11.46
C MET A 109 28.96 11.77 -10.75
N ALA A 110 30.03 11.98 -9.97
CA ALA A 110 30.70 10.90 -9.24
C ALA A 110 29.83 10.31 -8.10
N THR A 111 28.88 11.08 -7.56
CA THR A 111 27.96 10.67 -6.47
C THR A 111 26.63 11.44 -6.55
N PRO A 112 25.63 10.94 -7.29
CA PRO A 112 24.30 11.57 -7.33
C PRO A 112 23.65 11.66 -5.95
N ARG A 113 22.95 12.76 -5.68
CA ARG A 113 22.17 12.99 -4.45
C ARG A 113 20.68 12.93 -4.77
N ILE A 114 20.00 11.91 -4.25
CA ILE A 114 18.60 11.63 -4.54
C ILE A 114 17.77 11.85 -3.28
N ILE A 115 16.69 12.60 -3.43
CA ILE A 115 15.60 12.64 -2.45
C ILE A 115 14.44 11.82 -2.99
N SER A 116 13.90 10.90 -2.18
CA SER A 116 12.71 10.13 -2.54
C SER A 116 11.53 10.53 -1.66
N LEU A 117 10.49 11.10 -2.25
CA LEU A 117 9.30 11.57 -1.52
C LEU A 117 8.19 10.53 -1.45
N GLU A 118 8.45 9.32 -1.94
CA GLU A 118 7.48 8.22 -2.02
C GLU A 118 8.10 6.88 -1.56
N PRO A 119 7.38 6.07 -0.75
CA PRO A 119 7.78 4.72 -0.38
C PRO A 119 8.18 3.81 -1.54
N SER A 120 7.32 3.69 -2.56
CA SER A 120 7.56 2.83 -3.74
C SER A 120 8.80 3.26 -4.54
N CYS A 121 9.03 4.56 -4.69
CA CYS A 121 10.26 5.08 -5.31
C CYS A 121 11.51 4.68 -4.51
N THR A 122 11.43 4.74 -3.19
CA THR A 122 12.54 4.39 -2.30
C THR A 122 12.87 2.91 -2.41
N ASP A 123 11.85 2.05 -2.36
CA ASP A 123 11.98 0.61 -2.57
C ASP A 123 12.68 0.27 -3.90
N LEU A 124 12.28 0.92 -5.00
CA LEU A 124 12.94 0.72 -6.30
C LEU A 124 14.41 1.17 -6.30
N VAL A 125 14.76 2.27 -5.64
CA VAL A 125 16.17 2.72 -5.52
C VAL A 125 17.01 1.68 -4.77
N PHE A 126 16.49 1.11 -3.68
CA PHE A 126 17.15 0.02 -2.96
C PHE A 126 17.27 -1.24 -3.81
N SER A 127 16.21 -1.60 -4.53
CA SER A 127 16.17 -2.79 -5.39
C SER A 127 17.10 -2.69 -6.58
N LEU A 128 17.44 -1.47 -7.01
CA LEU A 128 18.43 -1.19 -8.05
C LEU A 128 19.87 -1.07 -7.51
N GLY A 129 20.08 -1.26 -6.19
CA GLY A 129 21.40 -1.18 -5.56
C GLY A 129 22.00 0.23 -5.60
N ARG A 130 21.16 1.26 -5.42
CA ARG A 130 21.53 2.69 -5.49
C ARG A 130 21.17 3.46 -4.22
N GLU A 131 20.95 2.76 -3.11
CA GLU A 131 20.61 3.33 -1.81
C GLU A 131 21.65 4.32 -1.29
N GLN A 132 22.92 4.15 -1.64
CA GLN A 132 24.02 5.04 -1.27
C GLN A 132 23.89 6.45 -1.89
N TRP A 133 23.01 6.62 -2.87
CA TRP A 133 22.69 7.92 -3.48
C TRP A 133 21.53 8.62 -2.77
N LEU A 134 20.79 7.93 -1.90
CA LEU A 134 19.73 8.55 -1.12
C LEU A 134 20.32 9.51 -0.08
N CYS A 135 19.79 10.72 -0.03
CA CYS A 135 20.14 11.75 0.95
C CYS A 135 18.93 12.28 1.73
N GLY A 136 17.75 11.75 1.45
CA GLY A 136 16.51 12.04 2.18
C GLY A 136 15.37 11.19 1.63
N VAL A 137 14.50 10.74 2.54
CA VAL A 137 13.33 9.92 2.19
C VAL A 137 12.08 10.44 2.88
N THR A 138 10.91 9.92 2.56
CA THR A 138 9.70 10.19 3.34
C THR A 138 9.70 9.46 4.68
N ALA A 139 9.03 10.01 5.69
CA ALA A 139 8.87 9.36 6.99
C ALA A 139 8.22 7.96 6.88
N TYR A 140 7.38 7.76 5.87
CA TYR A 140 6.71 6.47 5.64
C TYR A 140 7.66 5.36 5.18
N CYS A 141 8.83 5.69 4.61
CA CYS A 141 9.79 4.67 4.17
C CYS A 141 10.32 3.81 5.31
N ARG A 142 10.37 4.36 6.54
CA ARG A 142 10.77 3.62 7.76
C ARG A 142 9.76 2.53 8.14
N LYS A 143 8.54 2.58 7.61
CA LYS A 143 7.47 1.61 7.89
C LYS A 143 7.36 0.54 6.80
N ILE A 144 8.22 0.54 5.78
CA ILE A 144 8.22 -0.50 4.76
C ILE A 144 9.00 -1.69 5.32
N PRO A 145 8.42 -2.90 5.47
CA PRO A 145 9.10 -4.01 6.14
C PRO A 145 10.43 -4.40 5.49
N GLU A 146 10.54 -4.27 4.17
CA GLU A 146 11.68 -4.74 3.38
C GLU A 146 12.87 -3.77 3.42
N ILE A 147 12.63 -2.47 3.64
CA ILE A 147 13.67 -1.43 3.57
C ILE A 147 13.71 -0.51 4.80
N GLY A 148 12.76 -0.61 5.72
CA GLY A 148 12.59 0.32 6.84
C GLY A 148 13.80 0.36 7.77
N ASP A 149 14.31 -0.81 8.15
CA ASP A 149 15.53 -0.92 8.95
C ASP A 149 16.73 -0.32 8.22
N ARG A 150 16.86 -0.59 6.91
CA ARG A 150 17.96 -0.03 6.09
C ARG A 150 17.88 1.49 5.98
N VAL A 151 16.68 2.06 5.92
CA VAL A 151 16.47 3.52 5.94
C VAL A 151 16.95 4.11 7.27
N VAL A 152 16.72 3.42 8.38
CA VAL A 152 17.18 3.82 9.72
C VAL A 152 18.69 3.70 9.82
N ASP A 153 19.28 2.59 9.35
CA ASP A 153 20.72 2.33 9.39
C ASP A 153 21.53 3.33 8.55
N LEU A 154 20.96 3.81 7.44
CA LEU A 154 21.55 4.85 6.60
C LEU A 154 21.35 6.28 7.16
N GLU A 155 20.72 6.42 8.32
CA GLU A 155 20.41 7.69 8.98
C GLU A 155 19.70 8.70 8.06
N LEU A 156 18.87 8.21 7.13
CA LEU A 156 18.26 9.07 6.12
C LEU A 156 17.26 10.04 6.76
N PRO A 157 17.43 11.36 6.58
CA PRO A 157 16.51 12.34 7.14
C PRO A 157 15.15 12.27 6.46
N SER A 158 14.09 12.54 7.23
CA SER A 158 12.75 12.65 6.67
C SER A 158 12.59 13.99 5.96
N MET A 159 12.24 13.95 4.68
CA MET A 159 11.86 15.11 3.87
C MET A 159 10.37 15.44 3.99
N GLY A 160 9.68 14.89 4.99
CA GLY A 160 8.22 14.92 5.07
C GLY A 160 7.59 13.82 4.23
N GLY A 161 6.52 14.13 3.50
CA GLY A 161 5.84 13.22 2.56
C GLY A 161 5.09 14.00 1.49
N LEU A 162 4.31 13.31 0.64
CA LEU A 162 3.58 13.93 -0.48
C LEU A 162 2.67 15.11 -0.09
N ASN A 163 2.27 15.21 1.18
CA ASN A 163 1.39 16.27 1.65
C ASN A 163 2.11 17.43 2.35
N TYR A 164 3.27 17.16 2.94
CA TYR A 164 4.01 18.13 3.73
C TYR A 164 5.52 17.98 3.46
N PRO A 165 5.98 18.19 2.22
CA PRO A 165 7.39 18.15 1.89
C PRO A 165 8.16 19.28 2.60
N ARG A 166 9.35 18.99 3.11
CA ARG A 166 10.22 19.93 3.82
C ARG A 166 11.14 20.66 2.84
N TYR A 167 10.59 21.56 2.02
CA TYR A 167 11.32 22.21 0.92
C TYR A 167 12.62 22.90 1.34
N GLU A 168 12.63 23.64 2.45
CA GLU A 168 13.83 24.35 2.93
C GLU A 168 14.96 23.38 3.32
N MET A 169 14.59 22.17 3.77
CA MET A 169 15.56 21.11 4.05
C MET A 169 16.12 20.52 2.77
N MET A 170 15.25 20.29 1.77
CA MET A 170 15.66 19.82 0.45
C MET A 170 16.63 20.80 -0.23
N GLU A 171 16.35 22.11 -0.15
CA GLU A 171 17.22 23.17 -0.69
C GLU A 171 18.61 23.18 -0.03
N LYS A 172 18.68 22.93 1.27
CA LYS A 172 19.95 22.80 2.00
C LYS A 172 20.73 21.56 1.58
N ILE A 173 20.03 20.45 1.36
CA ILE A 173 20.62 19.17 0.94
C ILE A 173 21.15 19.25 -0.50
N ARG A 174 20.57 20.11 -1.34
CA ARG A 174 20.90 20.27 -2.77
C ARG A 174 20.89 18.93 -3.51
N PRO A 175 19.72 18.27 -3.61
CA PRO A 175 19.60 17.05 -4.39
C PRO A 175 19.81 17.33 -5.88
N ASP A 176 20.38 16.36 -6.57
CA ASP A 176 20.46 16.36 -8.03
C ASP A 176 19.16 15.86 -8.66
N LEU A 177 18.38 15.06 -7.92
CA LEU A 177 17.13 14.45 -8.33
C LEU A 177 16.16 14.31 -7.15
N VAL A 178 14.90 14.62 -7.41
CA VAL A 178 13.78 14.35 -6.52
C VAL A 178 12.86 13.34 -7.19
N LEU A 179 12.65 12.19 -6.55
CA LEU A 179 11.68 11.18 -6.97
C LEU A 179 10.35 11.41 -6.26
N THR A 180 9.25 11.32 -7.00
CA THR A 180 7.87 11.43 -6.49
C THR A 180 6.94 10.51 -7.30
N ALA A 181 5.63 10.55 -7.05
CA ALA A 181 4.66 9.63 -7.65
C ALA A 181 3.34 10.30 -8.06
N ALA A 182 2.46 9.54 -8.74
CA ALA A 182 1.20 10.00 -9.33
C ALA A 182 0.29 10.81 -8.40
N HIS A 183 0.28 10.46 -7.12
CA HIS A 183 -0.57 11.10 -6.12
C HIS A 183 0.01 12.42 -5.58
N CYS A 184 1.19 12.83 -6.06
CA CYS A 184 1.75 14.14 -5.79
C CYS A 184 0.78 15.24 -6.24
N SER A 185 0.47 16.17 -5.34
CA SER A 185 -0.45 17.25 -5.68
C SER A 185 0.14 18.17 -6.76
N GLN A 186 -0.72 18.73 -7.61
CA GLN A 186 -0.28 19.73 -8.59
C GLN A 186 0.45 20.90 -7.92
N GLN A 187 -0.02 21.32 -6.74
CA GLN A 187 0.63 22.36 -5.94
C GLN A 187 2.06 21.96 -5.54
N MET A 188 2.25 20.73 -5.05
CA MET A 188 3.58 20.24 -4.69
C MET A 188 4.50 20.17 -5.90
N MET A 189 4.01 19.69 -7.05
CA MET A 189 4.78 19.68 -8.30
C MET A 189 5.18 21.11 -8.72
N CYS A 190 4.26 22.07 -8.66
CA CYS A 190 4.54 23.48 -8.95
C CYS A 190 5.61 24.04 -8.01
N GLU A 191 5.52 23.77 -6.71
CA GLU A 191 6.52 24.20 -5.72
C GLU A 191 7.90 23.62 -6.05
N LEU A 192 8.00 22.31 -6.26
CA LEU A 192 9.27 21.66 -6.57
C LEU A 192 9.93 22.24 -7.84
N VAL A 193 9.15 22.44 -8.90
CA VAL A 193 9.65 23.00 -10.16
C VAL A 193 10.01 24.47 -10.02
N SER A 194 9.20 25.27 -9.30
CA SER A 194 9.46 26.69 -9.06
C SER A 194 10.75 26.93 -8.26
N ARG A 195 11.12 25.97 -7.41
CA ARG A 195 12.37 25.94 -6.63
C ARG A 195 13.53 25.32 -7.40
N HIS A 196 13.35 25.04 -8.69
CA HIS A 196 14.36 24.53 -9.62
C HIS A 196 14.91 23.14 -9.29
N PHE A 197 14.14 22.29 -8.60
CA PHE A 197 14.51 20.88 -8.45
C PHE A 197 14.33 20.12 -9.77
N ASN A 198 15.24 19.18 -10.05
CA ASN A 198 15.00 18.15 -11.06
C ASN A 198 14.07 17.10 -10.47
N VAL A 199 12.88 16.97 -11.03
CA VAL A 199 11.85 16.06 -10.50
C VAL A 199 11.53 14.97 -11.51
N VAL A 200 11.47 13.73 -11.06
CA VAL A 200 10.90 12.61 -11.81
C VAL A 200 9.73 12.05 -11.02
N SER A 201 8.57 11.99 -11.66
CA SER A 201 7.34 11.44 -11.09
C SER A 201 7.05 10.07 -11.71
N LEU A 202 6.95 9.04 -10.86
CA LEU A 202 6.55 7.69 -11.29
C LEU A 202 5.03 7.59 -11.26
N ASN A 203 4.42 7.48 -12.45
CA ASN A 203 2.96 7.53 -12.58
C ASN A 203 2.41 6.29 -13.30
N PRO A 204 2.55 5.08 -12.73
CA PRO A 204 2.01 3.90 -13.36
C PRO A 204 0.49 3.89 -13.29
N VAL A 205 -0.16 3.54 -14.39
CA VAL A 205 -1.59 3.22 -14.46
C VAL A 205 -1.76 1.71 -14.60
N THR A 206 -0.95 1.09 -15.44
CA THR A 206 -0.95 -0.34 -15.71
C THR A 206 0.27 -1.04 -15.10
N TRP A 207 0.21 -2.36 -15.01
CA TRP A 207 1.36 -3.19 -14.64
C TRP A 207 2.55 -2.99 -15.58
N ASP A 208 2.31 -2.83 -16.88
CA ASP A 208 3.38 -2.55 -17.84
C ASP A 208 4.03 -1.19 -17.58
N ASP A 209 3.30 -0.20 -17.08
CA ASP A 209 3.87 1.09 -16.68
C ASP A 209 4.82 0.93 -15.48
N ILE A 210 4.52 0.00 -14.57
CA ILE A 210 5.42 -0.33 -13.45
C ILE A 210 6.74 -0.88 -14.00
N LEU A 211 6.68 -1.82 -14.96
CA LEU A 211 7.88 -2.35 -15.61
C LEU A 211 8.67 -1.28 -16.37
N ARG A 212 7.96 -0.36 -17.03
CA ARG A 212 8.56 0.80 -17.70
C ARG A 212 9.21 1.76 -16.71
N ASN A 213 8.61 2.03 -15.56
CA ASN A 213 9.18 2.85 -14.50
C ASN A 213 10.45 2.22 -13.92
N ILE A 214 10.46 0.90 -13.69
CA ILE A 214 11.66 0.16 -13.25
C ILE A 214 12.78 0.33 -14.29
N SER A 215 12.47 0.10 -15.57
CA SER A 215 13.45 0.23 -16.66
C SER A 215 13.97 1.66 -16.78
N MET A 216 13.08 2.65 -16.71
CA MET A 216 13.43 4.07 -16.73
C MET A 216 14.34 4.42 -15.56
N LEU A 217 14.02 3.98 -14.34
CA LEU A 217 14.89 4.17 -13.18
C LEU A 217 16.22 3.43 -13.33
N GLY A 218 16.27 2.27 -13.97
CA GLY A 218 17.52 1.60 -14.30
C GLY A 218 18.42 2.46 -15.19
N TRP A 219 17.87 3.02 -16.26
CA TRP A 219 18.59 3.96 -17.12
C TRP A 219 18.95 5.25 -16.41
N LEU A 220 18.04 5.75 -15.57
CA LEU A 220 18.25 6.93 -14.77
C LEU A 220 19.47 6.60 -13.89
N LEU A 221 19.35 5.67 -12.97
CA LEU A 221 20.32 5.42 -11.92
C LEU A 221 21.56 4.60 -12.35
N ASP A 222 21.86 4.55 -13.64
CA ASP A 222 22.99 3.79 -14.20
C ASP A 222 23.03 2.34 -13.68
N ALA A 223 21.86 1.72 -13.61
CA ALA A 223 21.57 0.40 -13.03
C ALA A 223 20.74 -0.45 -14.01
N LYS A 224 21.06 -0.36 -15.31
CA LYS A 224 20.26 -0.96 -16.38
C LYS A 224 20.19 -2.49 -16.24
N GLU A 225 21.30 -3.14 -15.97
CA GLU A 225 21.38 -4.60 -15.84
C GLU A 225 20.52 -5.10 -14.67
N THR A 226 20.64 -4.45 -13.51
CA THR A 226 19.82 -4.75 -12.33
C THR A 226 18.33 -4.50 -12.59
N ALA A 227 17.99 -3.44 -13.31
CA ALA A 227 16.60 -3.16 -13.69
C ALA A 227 16.04 -4.23 -14.65
N GLU A 228 16.83 -4.69 -15.63
CA GLU A 228 16.43 -5.77 -16.53
C GLU A 228 16.20 -7.09 -15.79
N GLU A 229 17.04 -7.42 -14.82
CA GLU A 229 16.85 -8.58 -13.93
C GLU A 229 15.57 -8.45 -13.10
N LEU A 230 15.32 -7.26 -12.53
CA LEU A 230 14.11 -7.01 -11.74
C LEU A 230 12.85 -7.11 -12.59
N VAL A 231 12.84 -6.54 -13.80
CA VAL A 231 11.72 -6.69 -14.74
C VAL A 231 11.50 -8.15 -15.12
N LYS A 232 12.56 -8.92 -15.38
CA LYS A 232 12.47 -10.36 -15.65
C LYS A 232 11.86 -11.13 -14.47
N ARG A 233 12.18 -10.75 -13.23
CA ARG A 233 11.58 -11.33 -12.03
C ARG A 233 10.07 -11.08 -11.99
N PHE A 234 9.63 -9.83 -12.15
CA PHE A 234 8.20 -9.48 -12.21
C PHE A 234 7.45 -10.29 -13.27
N GLN A 235 7.99 -10.34 -14.49
CA GLN A 235 7.38 -11.11 -15.57
C GLN A 235 7.32 -12.61 -15.27
N THR A 236 8.33 -13.15 -14.59
CA THR A 236 8.40 -14.57 -14.22
C THR A 236 7.36 -14.91 -13.15
N ASP A 237 7.19 -14.06 -12.14
CA ASP A 237 6.17 -14.24 -11.12
C ASP A 237 4.75 -14.13 -11.67
N VAL A 238 4.50 -13.19 -12.59
CA VAL A 238 3.22 -13.13 -13.32
C VAL A 238 2.97 -14.41 -14.10
N ARG A 239 3.94 -14.91 -14.88
CA ARG A 239 3.81 -16.17 -15.62
C ARG A 239 3.56 -17.37 -14.70
N ARG A 240 4.20 -17.39 -13.53
CA ARG A 240 3.99 -18.43 -12.51
C ARG A 240 2.55 -18.39 -11.98
N CYS A 241 2.04 -17.21 -11.64
CA CYS A 241 0.66 -17.03 -11.18
C CYS A 241 -0.35 -17.43 -12.26
N GLN A 242 -0.14 -16.99 -13.51
CA GLN A 242 -1.01 -17.34 -14.63
C GLN A 242 -1.03 -18.84 -14.93
N ARG A 243 0.08 -19.56 -14.70
CA ARG A 243 0.10 -21.02 -14.84
C ARG A 243 -0.77 -21.68 -13.78
N LYS A 244 -0.60 -21.30 -12.49
CA LYS A 244 -1.45 -21.79 -11.40
C LYS A 244 -2.92 -21.46 -11.64
N ALA A 245 -3.21 -20.25 -12.12
CA ALA A 245 -4.57 -19.79 -12.43
C ALA A 245 -5.29 -20.67 -13.45
N ARG A 246 -4.58 -21.28 -14.41
CA ARG A 246 -5.17 -22.20 -15.41
C ARG A 246 -5.56 -23.55 -14.84
N GLU A 247 -5.03 -23.92 -13.68
CA GLU A 247 -5.32 -25.17 -13.00
C GLU A 247 -6.50 -25.02 -12.01
N LEU A 248 -6.99 -23.80 -11.84
CA LEU A 248 -8.11 -23.50 -10.95
C LEU A 248 -9.44 -24.01 -11.52
N PRO A 249 -10.32 -24.59 -10.69
CA PRO A 249 -11.60 -25.14 -11.16
C PRO A 249 -12.62 -24.06 -11.54
N ALA A 250 -12.55 -22.87 -10.94
CA ALA A 250 -13.40 -21.72 -11.27
C ALA A 250 -12.61 -20.40 -11.23
N ARG A 251 -13.17 -19.34 -11.82
CA ARG A 251 -12.58 -17.99 -11.82
C ARG A 251 -13.44 -17.03 -10.99
N PRO A 252 -13.14 -16.80 -9.70
CA PRO A 252 -13.97 -15.98 -8.84
C PRO A 252 -13.88 -14.49 -9.20
N SER A 253 -15.00 -13.77 -9.07
CA SER A 253 -15.09 -12.32 -9.15
C SER A 253 -14.57 -11.66 -7.87
N LEU A 254 -13.59 -10.77 -7.99
CA LEU A 254 -12.89 -10.16 -6.85
C LEU A 254 -13.09 -8.65 -6.83
N TYR A 255 -13.71 -8.15 -5.77
CA TYR A 255 -13.78 -6.72 -5.50
C TYR A 255 -12.65 -6.30 -4.56
N VAL A 256 -11.75 -5.42 -5.02
CA VAL A 256 -10.71 -4.84 -4.16
C VAL A 256 -11.08 -3.41 -3.80
N GLU A 257 -11.26 -3.13 -2.52
CA GLU A 257 -11.54 -1.80 -1.97
C GLU A 257 -10.29 -1.15 -1.42
N THR A 258 -9.98 0.07 -1.88
CA THR A 258 -8.70 0.74 -1.60
C THR A 258 -8.79 1.89 -0.61
N GLN A 259 -10.01 2.31 -0.28
CA GLN A 259 -10.28 3.38 0.67
C GLN A 259 -11.74 3.37 1.11
N LEU A 260 -12.00 3.88 2.31
CA LEU A 260 -13.34 3.99 2.90
C LEU A 260 -14.04 5.33 2.56
N LYS A 261 -13.29 6.41 2.33
CA LYS A 261 -13.85 7.77 2.15
C LYS A 261 -13.11 8.58 1.08
N PRO A 262 -13.69 8.75 -0.13
CA PRO A 262 -14.85 8.00 -0.64
C PRO A 262 -14.52 6.51 -0.79
N VAL A 263 -15.55 5.64 -0.82
CA VAL A 263 -15.34 4.23 -1.15
C VAL A 263 -14.89 4.11 -2.59
N ALA A 264 -13.76 3.45 -2.86
CA ALA A 264 -13.27 3.26 -4.21
C ALA A 264 -12.62 1.90 -4.45
N PHE A 265 -12.85 1.36 -5.65
CA PHE A 265 -12.23 0.10 -6.07
C PHE A 265 -10.79 0.28 -6.57
N ALA A 266 -10.10 -0.84 -6.73
CA ALA A 266 -8.70 -0.93 -7.15
C ALA A 266 -8.31 -0.13 -8.42
N PRO A 267 -7.09 0.43 -8.47
CA PRO A 267 -6.52 0.93 -9.72
C PRO A 267 -6.24 -0.22 -10.70
N GLU A 268 -6.00 0.13 -11.96
CA GLU A 268 -5.88 -0.83 -13.07
C GLU A 268 -4.78 -1.87 -12.85
N TRP A 269 -3.59 -1.49 -12.35
CA TRP A 269 -2.54 -2.48 -12.09
C TRP A 269 -2.95 -3.55 -11.05
N VAL A 270 -3.74 -3.19 -10.02
CA VAL A 270 -4.26 -4.15 -9.04
C VAL A 270 -5.33 -5.04 -9.66
N ARG A 271 -6.18 -4.48 -10.50
CA ARG A 271 -7.16 -5.25 -11.28
C ARG A 271 -6.47 -6.28 -12.18
N GLN A 272 -5.36 -5.89 -12.82
CA GLN A 272 -4.51 -6.81 -13.60
C GLN A 272 -3.85 -7.87 -12.71
N MET A 273 -3.39 -7.52 -11.49
CA MET A 273 -2.88 -8.51 -10.53
C MET A 273 -3.93 -9.58 -10.20
N CYS A 274 -5.18 -9.18 -9.92
CA CYS A 274 -6.30 -10.10 -9.70
C CYS A 274 -6.52 -11.04 -10.89
N GLU A 275 -6.43 -10.53 -12.12
CA GLU A 275 -6.56 -11.36 -13.33
C GLU A 275 -5.39 -12.32 -13.52
N PHE A 276 -4.16 -11.87 -13.23
CA PHE A 276 -2.96 -12.72 -13.34
C PHE A 276 -3.04 -13.95 -12.45
N VAL A 277 -3.72 -13.84 -11.31
CA VAL A 277 -3.91 -14.96 -10.36
C VAL A 277 -5.19 -15.76 -10.61
N GLY A 278 -5.96 -15.45 -11.66
CA GLY A 278 -7.14 -16.20 -12.09
C GLY A 278 -8.48 -15.58 -11.71
N GLY A 279 -8.49 -14.46 -11.01
CA GLY A 279 -9.70 -13.72 -10.69
C GLY A 279 -10.38 -13.08 -11.90
N MET A 280 -11.61 -12.65 -11.68
CA MET A 280 -12.39 -11.79 -12.58
C MET A 280 -12.61 -10.44 -11.92
N ASP A 281 -12.63 -9.41 -12.76
CA ASP A 281 -12.81 -8.04 -12.33
C ASP A 281 -14.28 -7.62 -12.50
N PRO A 282 -15.01 -7.34 -11.41
CA PRO A 282 -16.42 -7.00 -11.47
C PRO A 282 -16.70 -5.65 -12.16
N PHE A 283 -15.66 -4.85 -12.42
CA PHE A 283 -15.77 -3.54 -13.07
C PHE A 283 -15.01 -3.50 -14.40
N ALA A 284 -14.79 -4.64 -15.07
CA ALA A 284 -14.02 -4.77 -16.32
C ALA A 284 -14.42 -3.78 -17.42
N GLU A 285 -15.69 -3.35 -17.46
CA GLU A 285 -16.23 -2.36 -18.40
C GLU A 285 -15.74 -0.93 -18.16
N GLN A 286 -15.16 -0.64 -16.99
CA GLN A 286 -14.62 0.68 -16.59
C GLN A 286 -13.11 0.80 -16.78
N ARG A 287 -12.49 -0.13 -17.55
CA ARG A 287 -11.04 -0.09 -17.84
C ARG A 287 -10.68 1.18 -18.62
N GLY A 288 -9.58 1.81 -18.23
CA GLY A 288 -9.09 3.04 -18.86
C GLY A 288 -9.77 4.32 -18.36
N ASP A 289 -10.73 4.22 -17.45
CA ASP A 289 -11.34 5.39 -16.83
C ASP A 289 -10.42 6.03 -15.76
N SER A 290 -10.64 7.32 -15.50
CA SER A 290 -9.86 8.09 -14.51
C SER A 290 -10.10 7.64 -13.07
N ASP A 291 -9.20 7.95 -12.13
CA ASP A 291 -9.39 7.67 -10.69
C ASP A 291 -10.74 8.10 -10.11
N ALA A 292 -11.35 9.18 -10.63
CA ALA A 292 -12.65 9.66 -10.18
C ALA A 292 -13.82 8.72 -10.53
N SER A 293 -13.68 7.85 -11.54
CA SER A 293 -14.68 6.84 -11.88
C SER A 293 -14.65 5.65 -10.93
N ARG A 294 -13.61 5.53 -10.10
CA ARG A 294 -13.43 4.39 -9.19
C ARG A 294 -14.31 4.43 -7.94
N ILE A 295 -15.10 5.49 -7.77
CA ILE A 295 -16.01 5.63 -6.62
C ILE A 295 -17.16 4.63 -6.78
N VAL A 296 -17.40 3.84 -5.73
CA VAL A 296 -18.42 2.79 -5.72
C VAL A 296 -19.42 3.06 -4.62
N ASP A 297 -20.70 2.97 -4.96
CA ASP A 297 -21.76 2.86 -3.97
C ASP A 297 -22.13 1.38 -3.73
N ILE A 298 -22.82 1.13 -2.61
CA ILE A 298 -23.18 -0.23 -2.23
C ILE A 298 -24.15 -0.88 -3.23
N ALA A 299 -24.99 -0.10 -3.92
CA ALA A 299 -25.95 -0.63 -4.87
C ALA A 299 -25.24 -1.12 -6.15
N ASP A 300 -24.21 -0.42 -6.59
CA ASP A 300 -23.33 -0.83 -7.69
C ASP A 300 -22.59 -2.12 -7.37
N LEU A 301 -22.14 -2.27 -6.11
CA LEU A 301 -21.48 -3.48 -5.62
C LEU A 301 -22.46 -4.65 -5.53
N GLN A 302 -23.68 -4.43 -5.01
CA GLN A 302 -24.74 -5.44 -4.93
C GLN A 302 -25.19 -5.93 -6.31
N ARG A 303 -25.23 -5.06 -7.33
CA ARG A 303 -25.56 -5.48 -8.70
C ARG A 303 -24.50 -6.41 -9.31
N ARG A 304 -23.25 -6.27 -8.88
CA ARG A 304 -22.11 -7.08 -9.35
C ARG A 304 -21.89 -8.33 -8.52
N ASP A 305 -22.30 -8.31 -7.24
CA ASP A 305 -22.27 -9.41 -6.27
C ASP A 305 -20.97 -10.24 -6.35
N PRO A 306 -19.80 -9.66 -6.05
CA PRO A 306 -18.52 -10.34 -6.18
C PRO A 306 -18.45 -11.56 -5.25
N ASP A 307 -17.71 -12.59 -5.66
CA ASP A 307 -17.50 -13.81 -4.87
C ASP A 307 -16.63 -13.54 -3.64
N ALA A 308 -15.73 -12.56 -3.72
CA ALA A 308 -14.93 -12.12 -2.58
C ALA A 308 -14.67 -10.61 -2.57
N ILE A 309 -14.47 -10.11 -1.36
CA ILE A 309 -14.11 -8.72 -1.09
C ILE A 309 -12.72 -8.70 -0.47
N ILE A 310 -11.83 -7.92 -1.05
CA ILE A 310 -10.48 -7.65 -0.55
C ILE A 310 -10.45 -6.20 -0.08
N LEU A 311 -10.25 -6.00 1.21
CA LEU A 311 -10.06 -4.70 1.82
C LEU A 311 -8.56 -4.42 1.87
N SER A 312 -8.13 -3.37 1.19
CA SER A 312 -6.73 -2.97 1.09
C SER A 312 -6.62 -1.45 1.18
N TRP A 313 -7.01 -0.91 2.33
CA TRP A 313 -7.07 0.53 2.54
C TRP A 313 -5.69 1.15 2.74
N ILE A 314 -5.50 2.32 2.15
CA ILE A 314 -4.37 3.18 2.49
C ILE A 314 -4.70 3.88 3.82
N ALA A 315 -4.07 3.49 4.93
CA ALA A 315 -4.17 4.25 6.18
C ALA A 315 -2.98 5.17 6.35
N ALA A 316 -3.26 6.43 6.71
CA ALA A 316 -2.23 7.38 7.11
C ALA A 316 -1.48 6.91 8.38
N ASP A 317 -2.18 6.21 9.28
CA ASP A 317 -1.72 5.94 10.65
C ASP A 317 -1.61 4.44 11.00
N GLY A 318 -1.91 3.55 10.05
CA GLY A 318 -1.85 2.09 10.24
C GLY A 318 -2.96 1.48 11.09
N ASP A 319 -3.94 2.28 11.54
CA ASP A 319 -5.14 1.79 12.23
C ASP A 319 -6.30 1.75 11.21
N HIS A 320 -6.60 0.55 10.74
CA HIS A 320 -7.72 0.31 9.84
C HIS A 320 -8.92 -0.13 10.68
N ASP A 321 -9.90 0.76 10.81
CA ASP A 321 -11.18 0.40 11.42
C ASP A 321 -12.04 -0.33 10.38
N TRP A 322 -11.60 -1.53 10.00
CA TRP A 322 -12.28 -2.37 9.02
C TRP A 322 -13.71 -2.68 9.44
N GLU A 323 -14.00 -2.69 10.75
CA GLU A 323 -15.34 -2.96 11.26
C GLU A 323 -16.38 -1.95 10.73
N LYS A 324 -15.95 -0.74 10.33
CA LYS A 324 -16.82 0.25 9.69
C LYS A 324 -17.47 -0.22 8.38
N VAL A 325 -16.94 -1.26 7.72
CA VAL A 325 -17.62 -1.81 6.53
C VAL A 325 -18.96 -2.44 6.89
N PHE A 326 -19.08 -3.02 8.10
CA PHE A 326 -20.31 -3.65 8.57
C PHE A 326 -21.40 -2.65 8.93
N ASP A 327 -21.07 -1.37 9.08
CA ASP A 327 -22.04 -0.30 9.33
C ASP A 327 -22.70 0.21 8.03
N ARG A 328 -22.25 -0.27 6.85
CA ARG A 328 -22.77 0.16 5.56
C ARG A 328 -24.13 -0.48 5.28
N PRO A 329 -25.20 0.29 5.06
CA PRO A 329 -26.50 -0.27 4.69
C PRO A 329 -26.40 -1.13 3.42
N GLY A 330 -26.94 -2.35 3.46
CA GLY A 330 -26.91 -3.30 2.33
C GLY A 330 -25.64 -4.14 2.20
N TRP A 331 -24.63 -3.92 3.07
CA TRP A 331 -23.41 -4.72 3.06
C TRP A 331 -23.66 -6.20 3.38
N ASP A 332 -24.52 -6.47 4.37
CA ASP A 332 -24.86 -7.83 4.80
C ASP A 332 -25.57 -8.67 3.72
N ASP A 333 -26.08 -8.04 2.65
CA ASP A 333 -26.76 -8.74 1.55
C ASP A 333 -25.76 -9.35 0.53
N LEU A 334 -24.53 -8.83 0.47
CA LEU A 334 -23.50 -9.27 -0.45
C LEU A 334 -23.15 -10.74 -0.21
N ARG A 335 -23.02 -11.52 -1.29
CA ARG A 335 -22.62 -12.94 -1.20
C ARG A 335 -21.32 -13.13 -0.44
N ALA A 336 -20.28 -12.37 -0.80
CA ALA A 336 -18.99 -12.41 -0.12
C ALA A 336 -19.10 -12.17 1.39
N VAL A 337 -20.08 -11.40 1.86
CA VAL A 337 -20.29 -11.14 3.30
C VAL A 337 -21.01 -12.32 3.96
N ARG A 338 -22.06 -12.84 3.32
CA ARG A 338 -22.82 -14.01 3.80
C ARG A 338 -21.99 -15.28 3.86
N GLU A 339 -21.03 -15.42 2.95
CA GLU A 339 -20.14 -16.58 2.82
C GLU A 339 -18.79 -16.39 3.53
N GLU A 340 -18.62 -15.30 4.28
CA GLU A 340 -17.40 -15.04 5.06
C GLU A 340 -16.13 -14.93 4.17
N ARG A 341 -16.26 -14.43 2.93
CA ARG A 341 -15.20 -14.24 1.92
C ARG A 341 -14.70 -12.79 1.88
N ILE A 342 -14.38 -12.24 3.06
CA ILE A 342 -13.80 -10.89 3.23
C ILE A 342 -12.36 -11.02 3.70
N TYR A 343 -11.43 -10.50 2.92
CA TYR A 343 -10.00 -10.59 3.16
C TYR A 343 -9.40 -9.22 3.40
N ASP A 344 -8.55 -9.09 4.40
CA ASP A 344 -7.68 -7.93 4.62
C ASP A 344 -6.32 -8.22 3.98
N VAL A 345 -5.92 -7.36 3.04
CA VAL A 345 -4.63 -7.41 2.34
C VAL A 345 -3.94 -6.08 2.54
N ASP A 346 -2.69 -6.14 2.98
CA ASP A 346 -1.89 -4.95 3.23
C ASP A 346 -1.84 -4.05 1.99
N ALA A 347 -2.17 -2.76 2.14
CA ALA A 347 -2.14 -1.81 1.04
C ALA A 347 -0.76 -1.68 0.39
N ARG A 348 0.33 -1.96 1.10
CA ARG A 348 1.67 -1.99 0.52
C ARG A 348 1.79 -3.08 -0.54
N ASN A 349 1.16 -4.24 -0.33
CA ASN A 349 1.24 -5.37 -1.25
C ASN A 349 0.48 -5.13 -2.55
N LEU A 350 -0.49 -4.21 -2.59
CA LEU A 350 -1.31 -3.95 -3.79
C LEU A 350 -1.13 -2.54 -4.37
N LEU A 351 -0.99 -1.52 -3.53
CA LEU A 351 -1.10 -0.11 -3.94
C LEU A 351 0.24 0.60 -4.04
N TYR A 352 1.34 -0.06 -3.69
CA TYR A 352 2.69 0.52 -3.73
C TYR A 352 3.43 -0.10 -4.92
N PRO A 353 3.54 0.59 -6.07
CA PRO A 353 4.09 0.04 -7.30
C PRO A 353 5.61 -0.13 -7.27
N GLY A 354 6.06 -1.02 -6.40
CA GLY A 354 7.43 -1.46 -6.19
C GLY A 354 7.50 -2.99 -6.05
N THR A 355 8.59 -3.50 -5.49
CA THR A 355 8.87 -4.93 -5.36
C THR A 355 7.92 -5.68 -4.43
N VAL A 356 7.32 -4.97 -3.47
CA VAL A 356 6.26 -5.48 -2.59
C VAL A 356 5.03 -6.01 -3.33
N LEU A 357 4.81 -5.60 -4.59
CA LEU A 357 3.73 -6.18 -5.41
C LEU A 357 3.92 -7.66 -5.73
N LEU A 358 5.15 -8.17 -5.65
CA LEU A 358 5.42 -9.60 -5.84
C LEU A 358 4.84 -10.43 -4.69
N ASP A 359 4.94 -9.92 -3.47
CA ASP A 359 4.30 -10.53 -2.29
C ASP A 359 2.78 -10.43 -2.40
N GLY A 360 2.27 -9.32 -2.92
CA GLY A 360 0.85 -9.16 -3.25
C GLY A 360 0.33 -10.17 -4.29
N LEU A 361 1.11 -10.49 -5.32
CA LEU A 361 0.74 -11.55 -6.27
C LEU A 361 0.63 -12.91 -5.59
N ASP A 362 1.54 -13.23 -4.68
CA ASP A 362 1.49 -14.50 -3.94
C ASP A 362 0.32 -14.56 -2.96
N GLU A 363 0.05 -13.45 -2.26
CA GLU A 363 -1.09 -13.32 -1.36
C GLU A 363 -2.43 -13.45 -2.10
N LEU A 364 -2.61 -12.72 -3.21
CA LEU A 364 -3.79 -12.83 -4.07
C LEU A 364 -3.92 -14.23 -4.67
N SER A 365 -2.83 -14.86 -5.10
CA SER A 365 -2.86 -16.22 -5.65
C SER A 365 -3.36 -17.24 -4.63
N ARG A 366 -3.02 -17.08 -3.35
CA ARG A 366 -3.50 -17.96 -2.28
C ARG A 366 -5.00 -17.73 -2.02
N ILE A 367 -5.43 -16.48 -1.92
CA ILE A 367 -6.85 -16.10 -1.73
C ILE A 367 -7.71 -16.67 -2.87
N VAL A 368 -7.30 -16.46 -4.12
CA VAL A 368 -8.04 -16.94 -5.29
C VAL A 368 -8.10 -18.46 -5.36
N GLY A 369 -7.02 -19.15 -4.98
CA GLY A 369 -7.02 -20.61 -4.90
C GLY A 369 -8.08 -21.16 -3.93
N GLU A 370 -8.21 -20.54 -2.75
CA GLU A 370 -9.20 -20.92 -1.74
C GLU A 370 -10.64 -20.68 -2.22
N ILE A 371 -10.91 -19.51 -2.80
CA ILE A 371 -12.25 -19.14 -3.27
C ILE A 371 -12.65 -19.98 -4.49
N SER A 372 -11.71 -20.22 -5.41
CA SER A 372 -11.97 -20.95 -6.65
C SER A 372 -12.53 -22.35 -6.40
N THR A 373 -11.99 -23.08 -5.42
CA THR A 373 -12.53 -24.38 -5.02
C THR A 373 -13.94 -24.26 -4.47
N ALA A 374 -14.20 -23.27 -3.62
CA ALA A 374 -15.52 -23.08 -3.01
C ALA A 374 -16.59 -22.67 -4.04
N VAL A 375 -16.26 -21.82 -5.02
CA VAL A 375 -17.16 -21.43 -6.12
C VAL A 375 -17.44 -22.62 -7.04
N ALA A 376 -16.42 -23.43 -7.36
CA ALA A 376 -16.62 -24.62 -8.18
C ALA A 376 -17.54 -25.65 -7.52
N ASP A 377 -17.47 -25.80 -6.19
CA ASP A 377 -18.37 -26.67 -5.43
C ASP A 377 -19.82 -26.17 -5.46
N GLU A 378 -20.05 -24.86 -5.48
CA GLU A 378 -21.39 -24.24 -5.56
C GLU A 378 -22.04 -24.44 -6.93
N GLU A 379 -21.28 -24.41 -8.04
CA GLU A 379 -21.82 -24.62 -9.39
C GLU A 379 -22.24 -26.08 -9.67
N LEU A 380 -21.83 -27.02 -8.83
CA LEU A 380 -22.16 -28.44 -8.95
C LEU A 380 -23.49 -28.85 -8.28
N PHE A 381 -24.12 -27.94 -7.54
CA PHE A 381 -25.42 -28.15 -6.85
C PHE A 381 -26.50 -27.20 -7.36
#